data_AF-A0A4R7TV84-F1
#
_entry.id   AF-A0A4R7TV84-F1
#
_cell.length_a   1.000
_cell.length_b   1.000
_cell.length_c   1.000
_cell.angle_alpha   90.00
_cell.angle_beta   90.00
_cell.angle_gamma   90.00
#
_symmetry.space_group_name_H-M   'P 1'
#
loop_
_entity.id
_entity.type
_entity.pdbx_description
1 polymer ?
#
loop_
_entity_poly.entity_id
_entity_poly.type
_entity_poly.pdbx_seq_one_letter_code
_entity_poly.pdbx_strand_id
1 'polypeptide(L)'
;MLNKKNVKKIILYTSAASIISAAAPALTLSCGCNKETPNSFSTKYLEENFDAKTQTLDLSKTYVTHIKSGSFDGETIRNILQNSGKSIAGINPKNPVIKKLILPSTIEYIGKAAFSNLEMEEIEFIANSSLAKIDDNAFSNNKIKTIIFPTSKADVKEIKFGRQAFSNNEIANVTLNDKVLVLSEGTFSSNKITTIDLKNVVEIKEGALMGNKISNLTLPNSLTSLHTNFIFANENEKVNNEGSPKLTLKILNEKLKEEYKYKIKGNSYLASLITIE
;
A
#
# COMPACT_ATOMS: atom_id res chain seq x y z
N MET A 1 63.16 -23.93 -40.25
CA MET A 1 63.93 -22.73 -39.84
C MET A 1 62.98 -21.71 -39.26
N LEU A 2 63.37 -21.12 -38.14
CA LEU A 2 62.62 -20.18 -37.32
C LEU A 2 62.16 -18.93 -38.11
N ASN A 3 60.98 -18.38 -37.81
CA ASN A 3 60.93 -17.11 -37.07
C ASN A 3 59.54 -16.83 -36.47
N LYS A 4 59.47 -16.84 -35.13
CA LYS A 4 58.36 -16.31 -34.32
C LYS A 4 58.41 -14.79 -34.38
N LYS A 5 57.36 -14.13 -34.90
CA LYS A 5 57.07 -12.73 -34.55
C LYS A 5 56.06 -12.70 -33.41
N ASN A 6 56.59 -12.40 -32.23
CA ASN A 6 55.83 -12.07 -31.02
C ASN A 6 54.98 -10.81 -31.26
N VAL A 7 53.66 -10.96 -31.34
CA VAL A 7 52.74 -9.85 -31.13
C VAL A 7 52.32 -9.90 -29.66
N LYS A 8 52.96 -9.06 -28.83
CA LYS A 8 52.48 -8.75 -27.48
C LYS A 8 51.14 -8.02 -27.61
N LYS A 9 50.02 -8.70 -27.37
CA LYS A 9 48.74 -8.03 -27.10
C LYS A 9 48.86 -7.38 -25.72
N ILE A 10 49.00 -6.06 -25.72
CA ILE A 10 48.84 -5.22 -24.52
C ILE A 10 47.35 -5.23 -24.19
N ILE A 11 46.96 -6.01 -23.19
CA ILE A 11 45.62 -5.95 -22.59
C ILE A 11 45.65 -4.76 -21.63
N LEU A 12 45.11 -3.62 -22.06
CA LEU A 12 44.80 -2.51 -21.16
C LEU A 12 43.62 -2.94 -20.29
N TYR A 13 43.91 -3.37 -19.07
CA TYR A 13 42.94 -3.35 -17.98
C TYR A 13 42.73 -1.89 -17.58
N THR A 14 41.73 -1.23 -18.15
CA THR A 14 41.17 -0.04 -17.50
C THR A 14 40.20 -0.52 -16.44
N SER A 15 40.71 -0.64 -15.22
CA SER A 15 39.91 -0.71 -14.01
C SER A 15 39.10 0.58 -13.87
N ALA A 16 37.88 0.60 -14.40
CA ALA A 16 36.87 1.57 -13.99
C ALA A 16 36.29 1.08 -12.66
N ALA A 17 37.05 1.32 -11.59
CA ALA A 17 36.51 1.35 -10.25
C ALA A 17 35.66 2.63 -10.13
N SER A 18 34.39 2.55 -10.53
CA SER A 18 33.41 3.54 -10.08
C SER A 18 32.84 3.07 -8.75
N ILE A 19 33.48 3.56 -7.70
CA ILE A 19 32.94 3.63 -6.36
C ILE A 19 31.65 4.47 -6.46
N ILE A 20 30.49 3.83 -6.50
CA ILE A 20 29.26 4.51 -6.09
C ILE A 20 29.13 4.22 -4.61
N SER A 21 29.68 5.14 -3.81
CA SER A 21 29.48 5.16 -2.37
C SER A 21 28.00 5.31 -2.07
N ALA A 22 27.58 4.62 -1.02
CA ALA A 22 26.26 4.72 -0.40
C ALA A 22 25.75 6.16 -0.28
N ALA A 23 24.49 6.36 -0.64
CA ALA A 23 23.65 7.36 -0.01
C ALA A 23 22.27 6.72 0.20
N ALA A 24 22.10 6.06 1.34
CA ALA A 24 20.77 5.88 1.90
C ALA A 24 20.31 7.24 2.43
N PRO A 25 19.16 7.79 2.02
CA PRO A 25 18.46 8.74 2.86
C PRO A 25 17.63 7.93 3.85
N ALA A 26 18.24 7.69 5.01
CA ALA A 26 17.48 7.48 6.22
C ALA A 26 16.58 8.70 6.49
N LEU A 27 15.33 8.42 6.87
CA LEU A 27 14.41 9.23 7.66
C LEU A 27 14.80 10.69 7.92
N THR A 28 14.05 11.63 7.33
CA THR A 28 13.77 12.92 7.98
C THR A 28 12.34 13.37 7.67
N LEU A 29 11.46 13.30 8.67
CA LEU A 29 10.45 14.35 8.83
C LEU A 29 11.20 15.58 9.32
N SER A 30 11.12 16.67 8.56
CA SER A 30 11.30 18.07 8.95
C SER A 30 12.04 18.31 10.29
N CYS A 31 13.36 18.51 10.21
CA CYS A 31 14.05 19.40 11.13
C CYS A 31 14.76 20.45 10.29
N GLY A 32 14.35 21.70 10.47
CA GLY A 32 14.86 22.85 9.72
C GLY A 32 16.37 22.96 9.84
N CYS A 33 17.07 22.57 8.78
CA CYS A 33 18.45 22.93 8.50
C CYS A 33 18.53 23.25 7.00
N ASN A 34 18.11 24.47 6.66
CA ASN A 34 18.42 25.24 5.44
C ASN A 34 18.88 24.45 4.19
N LYS A 35 17.90 23.93 3.40
CA LYS A 35 17.89 23.96 1.91
C LYS A 35 16.75 23.17 1.23
N GLU A 36 15.87 22.46 1.95
CA GLU A 36 14.64 21.92 1.34
C GLU A 36 13.45 22.85 1.59
N THR A 37 12.82 23.33 0.51
CA THR A 37 11.55 24.09 0.55
C THR A 37 10.39 23.16 0.91
N PRO A 38 9.26 23.68 1.45
CA PRO A 38 8.07 22.89 1.79
C PRO A 38 7.71 21.90 0.67
N ASN A 39 7.94 20.61 0.93
CA ASN A 39 7.62 19.46 0.07
C ASN A 39 7.83 19.68 -1.44
N SER A 40 9.03 20.08 -1.84
CA SER A 40 9.42 20.23 -3.26
C SER A 40 9.26 18.96 -4.09
N PHE A 41 9.29 17.80 -3.42
CA PHE A 41 9.10 16.50 -4.05
C PHE A 41 7.74 16.40 -4.75
N SER A 42 6.65 16.68 -4.04
CA SER A 42 5.32 16.54 -4.62
C SER A 42 5.03 17.59 -5.68
N THR A 43 5.41 18.85 -5.46
CA THR A 43 5.20 19.91 -6.45
C THR A 43 5.90 19.58 -7.77
N LYS A 44 7.14 19.08 -7.71
CA LYS A 44 7.88 18.68 -8.91
C LYS A 44 7.13 17.61 -9.70
N TYR A 45 6.73 16.52 -9.04
CA TYR A 45 6.05 15.42 -9.75
C TYR A 45 4.67 15.81 -10.26
N LEU A 46 3.93 16.65 -9.53
CA LEU A 46 2.65 17.17 -9.99
C LEU A 46 2.81 18.09 -11.20
N GLU A 47 3.77 19.01 -11.19
CA GLU A 47 4.03 19.92 -12.32
C GLU A 47 4.45 19.15 -13.59
N GLU A 48 5.25 18.10 -13.44
CA GLU A 48 5.82 17.36 -14.56
C GLU A 48 4.92 16.21 -15.05
N ASN A 49 4.02 15.67 -14.22
CA ASN A 49 3.35 14.38 -14.49
C ASN A 49 1.83 14.36 -14.22
N PHE A 50 1.22 15.51 -13.86
CA PHE A 50 -0.23 15.59 -13.65
C PHE A 50 -0.97 16.01 -14.92
N ASP A 51 -1.93 15.20 -15.35
CA ASP A 51 -2.87 15.55 -16.40
C ASP A 51 -4.12 16.21 -15.79
N ALA A 52 -4.27 17.51 -16.01
CA ALA A 52 -5.38 18.32 -15.50
C ALA A 52 -6.77 17.89 -16.02
N LYS A 53 -6.85 17.32 -17.22
CA LYS A 53 -8.13 16.94 -17.85
C LYS A 53 -8.66 15.65 -17.25
N THR A 54 -7.77 14.69 -17.00
CA THR A 54 -8.13 13.37 -16.43
C THR A 54 -7.97 13.32 -14.92
N GLN A 55 -7.30 14.31 -14.32
CA GLN A 55 -6.89 14.33 -12.92
C GLN A 55 -6.00 13.13 -12.56
N THR A 56 -5.15 12.73 -13.50
CA THR A 56 -4.24 11.58 -13.36
C THR A 56 -2.84 12.05 -13.00
N LEU A 57 -2.25 11.48 -11.96
CA LEU A 57 -0.80 11.57 -11.71
C LEU A 57 -0.13 10.33 -12.29
N ASP A 58 0.54 10.49 -13.43
CA ASP A 58 1.18 9.38 -14.14
C ASP A 58 2.69 9.34 -13.86
N LEU A 59 3.10 8.50 -12.90
CA LEU A 59 4.50 8.31 -12.56
C LEU A 59 5.14 7.14 -13.33
N SER A 60 4.44 6.52 -14.28
CA SER A 60 4.88 5.28 -14.95
C SER A 60 6.21 5.40 -15.70
N LYS A 61 6.52 6.61 -16.20
CA LYS A 61 7.77 6.92 -16.93
C LYS A 61 8.88 7.46 -16.03
N THR A 62 8.65 7.54 -14.73
CA THR A 62 9.64 8.03 -13.76
C THR A 62 10.46 6.86 -13.19
N TYR A 63 11.59 7.18 -12.57
CA TYR A 63 12.43 6.23 -11.83
C TYR A 63 12.22 6.35 -10.31
N VAL A 64 11.04 6.81 -9.88
CA VAL A 64 10.80 6.97 -8.44
C VAL A 64 10.78 5.59 -7.77
N THR A 65 11.61 5.43 -6.75
CA THR A 65 11.66 4.21 -5.93
C THR A 65 10.98 4.40 -4.58
N HIS A 66 10.95 5.64 -4.06
CA HIS A 66 10.40 5.96 -2.75
C HIS A 66 9.49 7.18 -2.84
N ILE A 67 8.22 7.03 -2.44
CA ILE A 67 7.33 8.16 -2.17
C ILE A 67 7.48 8.56 -0.69
N LYS A 68 7.84 9.82 -0.44
CA LYS A 68 8.06 10.33 0.92
C LYS A 68 6.73 10.39 1.70
N SER A 69 6.80 10.22 3.01
CA SER A 69 5.63 10.33 3.89
C SER A 69 4.93 11.69 3.73
N GLY A 70 3.61 11.66 3.62
CA GLY A 70 2.75 12.84 3.45
C GLY A 70 2.95 13.60 2.15
N SER A 71 3.76 13.12 1.19
CA SER A 71 4.18 13.98 0.09
C SER A 71 3.01 14.43 -0.79
N PHE A 72 2.05 13.57 -1.08
CA PHE A 72 0.86 13.92 -1.85
C PHE A 72 -0.41 13.90 -0.98
N ASP A 73 -0.31 13.95 0.35
CA ASP A 73 -1.50 14.05 1.19
C ASP A 73 -2.31 15.31 0.81
N GLY A 74 -3.63 15.20 0.79
CA GLY A 74 -4.53 16.27 0.38
C GLY A 74 -4.42 17.53 1.24
N GLU A 75 -4.18 17.43 2.55
CA GLU A 75 -3.94 18.59 3.40
C GLU A 75 -2.57 19.20 3.10
N THR A 76 -1.57 18.36 2.88
CA THR A 76 -0.23 18.80 2.51
C THR A 76 -0.23 19.58 1.19
N ILE A 77 -0.87 19.07 0.13
CA ILE A 77 -0.98 19.77 -1.15
C ILE A 77 -1.77 21.08 -0.98
N ARG A 78 -2.88 21.05 -0.25
CA ARG A 78 -3.70 22.23 0.06
C ARG A 78 -2.86 23.32 0.72
N ASN A 79 -2.10 22.98 1.75
CA ASN A 79 -1.23 23.92 2.48
C ASN A 79 -0.14 24.49 1.58
N ILE A 80 0.47 23.68 0.72
CA ILE A 80 1.48 24.15 -0.23
C ILE A 80 0.86 25.16 -1.20
N LEU A 81 -0.24 24.81 -1.87
CA LEU A 81 -0.85 25.65 -2.89
C LEU A 81 -1.43 26.96 -2.31
N GLN A 82 -1.94 26.93 -1.07
CA GLN A 82 -2.47 28.13 -0.43
C GLN A 82 -1.38 29.04 0.15
N ASN A 83 -0.35 28.48 0.80
CA ASN A 83 0.64 29.28 1.52
C ASN A 83 1.84 29.70 0.67
N SER A 84 2.18 28.95 -0.38
CA SER A 84 3.34 29.29 -1.23
C SER A 84 2.99 30.21 -2.39
N GLY A 85 1.70 30.46 -2.66
CA GLY A 85 1.24 31.14 -3.87
C GLY A 85 1.51 30.37 -5.16
N LYS A 86 2.03 29.13 -5.09
CA LYS A 86 2.20 28.25 -6.25
C LYS A 86 0.85 27.75 -6.72
N SER A 87 0.67 27.73 -8.03
CA SER A 87 -0.47 27.12 -8.69
C SER A 87 0.01 25.96 -9.55
N ILE A 88 -0.70 24.84 -9.48
CA ILE A 88 -0.50 23.69 -10.36
C ILE A 88 -1.74 23.58 -11.25
N ALA A 89 -1.53 23.57 -12.57
CA ALA A 89 -2.62 23.54 -13.52
C ALA A 89 -3.56 22.36 -13.25
N GLY A 90 -4.87 22.63 -13.15
CA GLY A 90 -5.90 21.61 -12.91
C GLY A 90 -6.09 21.16 -11.46
N ILE A 91 -5.25 21.61 -10.52
CA ILE A 91 -5.40 21.29 -9.09
C ILE A 91 -6.03 22.48 -8.36
N ASN A 92 -7.17 22.25 -7.69
CA ASN A 92 -7.81 23.26 -6.87
C ASN A 92 -7.08 23.41 -5.51
N PRO A 93 -6.53 24.59 -5.16
CA PRO A 93 -5.82 24.80 -3.90
C PRO A 93 -6.66 24.56 -2.63
N LYS A 94 -7.99 24.67 -2.74
CA LYS A 94 -8.93 24.42 -1.62
C LYS A 94 -9.41 22.97 -1.59
N ASN A 95 -9.21 22.20 -2.63
CA ASN A 95 -9.60 20.80 -2.67
C ASN A 95 -8.76 20.05 -3.70
N PRO A 96 -7.51 19.69 -3.36
CA PRO A 96 -6.65 18.97 -4.29
C PRO A 96 -7.23 17.58 -4.53
N VAL A 97 -7.47 17.26 -5.80
CA VAL A 97 -8.03 15.98 -6.24
C VAL A 97 -7.06 15.34 -7.22
N ILE A 98 -6.72 14.08 -6.97
CA ILE A 98 -5.98 13.22 -7.88
C ILE A 98 -6.80 11.93 -8.01
N LYS A 99 -7.54 11.79 -9.11
CA LYS A 99 -8.48 10.68 -9.29
C LYS A 99 -7.79 9.37 -9.63
N LYS A 100 -6.70 9.43 -10.37
CA LYS A 100 -5.95 8.25 -10.79
C LYS A 100 -4.46 8.42 -10.50
N LEU A 101 -3.84 7.38 -9.98
CA LEU A 101 -2.39 7.29 -9.80
C LEU A 101 -1.85 6.11 -10.60
N ILE A 102 -0.82 6.35 -11.42
CA ILE A 102 -0.08 5.28 -12.10
C ILE A 102 1.32 5.22 -11.51
N LEU A 103 1.67 4.11 -10.87
CA LEU A 103 2.97 3.91 -10.19
C LEU A 103 3.94 3.13 -11.09
N PRO A 104 5.21 3.57 -11.23
CA PRO A 104 6.18 2.87 -12.07
C PRO A 104 6.57 1.53 -11.47
N SER A 105 7.12 0.64 -12.29
CA SER A 105 7.63 -0.66 -11.84
C SER A 105 8.84 -0.54 -10.90
N THR A 106 9.47 0.63 -10.80
CA THR A 106 10.59 0.90 -9.88
C THR A 106 10.16 1.21 -8.45
N ILE A 107 8.85 1.41 -8.19
CA ILE A 107 8.41 1.77 -6.84
C ILE A 107 8.74 0.65 -5.86
N GLU A 108 9.40 0.97 -4.75
CA GLU A 108 9.77 0.05 -3.68
C GLU A 108 8.99 0.37 -2.40
N TYR A 109 8.84 1.66 -2.09
CA TYR A 109 8.28 2.14 -0.84
C TYR A 109 7.31 3.30 -1.05
N ILE A 110 6.15 3.21 -0.40
CA ILE A 110 5.17 4.29 -0.33
C ILE A 110 5.02 4.72 1.13
N GLY A 111 5.37 5.97 1.41
CA GLY A 111 5.45 6.51 2.77
C GLY A 111 4.12 6.68 3.48
N LYS A 112 4.22 6.93 4.79
CA LYS A 112 3.06 7.13 5.67
C LYS A 112 2.20 8.27 5.16
N ALA A 113 0.90 8.07 5.03
CA ALA A 113 -0.06 9.06 4.54
C ALA A 113 0.33 9.68 3.19
N ALA A 114 1.14 9.00 2.36
CA ALA A 114 1.69 9.62 1.15
C ALA A 114 0.63 10.09 0.14
N PHE A 115 -0.53 9.44 0.07
CA PHE A 115 -1.62 9.72 -0.86
C PHE A 115 -2.99 9.73 -0.16
N SER A 116 -3.06 10.13 1.12
CA SER A 116 -4.33 10.24 1.84
C SER A 116 -5.15 11.46 1.41
N ASN A 117 -6.47 11.38 1.53
CA ASN A 117 -7.40 12.51 1.36
C ASN A 117 -7.35 13.19 -0.03
N LEU A 118 -7.24 12.42 -1.11
CA LEU A 118 -7.09 12.92 -2.48
C LEU A 118 -8.33 12.73 -3.37
N GLU A 119 -9.41 12.17 -2.83
CA GLU A 119 -10.57 11.73 -3.62
C GLU A 119 -10.19 10.72 -4.71
N MET A 120 -9.11 9.96 -4.50
CA MET A 120 -8.55 9.03 -5.48
C MET A 120 -9.49 7.85 -5.74
N GLU A 121 -9.75 7.53 -7.00
CA GLU A 121 -10.67 6.48 -7.42
C GLU A 121 -9.95 5.23 -7.96
N GLU A 122 -8.74 5.42 -8.51
CA GLU A 122 -8.00 4.37 -9.22
C GLU A 122 -6.50 4.42 -8.91
N ILE A 123 -5.92 3.24 -8.71
CA ILE A 123 -4.47 3.04 -8.64
C ILE A 123 -4.10 1.97 -9.67
N GLU A 124 -3.12 2.29 -10.50
CA GLU A 124 -2.52 1.37 -11.45
C GLU A 124 -1.07 1.11 -11.05
N PHE A 125 -0.73 -0.17 -10.80
CA PHE A 125 0.64 -0.60 -10.59
C PHE A 125 1.18 -1.23 -11.87
N ILE A 126 2.27 -0.71 -12.41
CA ILE A 126 2.93 -1.35 -13.55
C ILE A 126 3.49 -2.71 -13.13
N ALA A 127 3.29 -3.72 -13.99
CA ALA A 127 3.73 -5.09 -13.76
C ALA A 127 5.25 -5.22 -13.54
N ASN A 128 5.66 -6.34 -12.95
CA ASN A 128 7.05 -6.61 -12.59
C ASN A 128 7.63 -5.52 -11.67
N SER A 129 6.85 -5.20 -10.64
CA SER A 129 7.09 -4.10 -9.70
C SER A 129 8.11 -4.49 -8.62
N SER A 130 8.92 -3.51 -8.20
CA SER A 130 9.80 -3.58 -7.03
C SER A 130 9.07 -3.37 -5.69
N LEU A 131 7.72 -3.22 -5.68
CA LEU A 131 6.98 -2.80 -4.50
C LEU A 131 7.20 -3.77 -3.35
N ALA A 132 7.69 -3.25 -2.22
CA ALA A 132 8.01 -4.02 -1.02
C ALA A 132 7.29 -3.52 0.23
N LYS A 133 6.89 -2.23 0.27
CA LYS A 133 6.21 -1.67 1.44
C LYS A 133 5.29 -0.50 1.12
N ILE A 134 4.11 -0.51 1.73
CA ILE A 134 3.14 0.59 1.79
C ILE A 134 2.90 0.90 3.26
N ASP A 135 3.26 2.10 3.70
CA ASP A 135 3.26 2.45 5.12
C ASP A 135 1.88 2.89 5.64
N ASP A 136 1.84 3.23 6.94
CA ASP A 136 0.62 3.60 7.65
C ASP A 136 -0.21 4.63 6.87
N ASN A 137 -1.51 4.40 6.71
CA ASN A 137 -2.47 5.33 6.09
C ASN A 137 -2.11 5.79 4.66
N ALA A 138 -1.18 5.13 3.96
CA ALA A 138 -0.65 5.62 2.69
C ALA A 138 -1.72 5.99 1.65
N PHE A 139 -2.83 5.23 1.60
CA PHE A 139 -3.96 5.46 0.70
C PHE A 139 -5.29 5.63 1.45
N SER A 140 -5.27 5.94 2.74
CA SER A 140 -6.49 6.08 3.54
C SER A 140 -7.36 7.27 3.11
N ASN A 141 -8.67 7.18 3.34
CA ASN A 141 -9.63 8.27 3.10
C ASN A 141 -9.65 8.73 1.63
N ASN A 142 -9.85 7.78 0.74
CA ASN A 142 -10.01 8.03 -0.69
C ASN A 142 -11.32 7.37 -1.18
N LYS A 143 -11.49 7.25 -2.50
CA LYS A 143 -12.65 6.64 -3.15
C LYS A 143 -12.23 5.45 -4.03
N ILE A 144 -11.14 4.78 -3.67
CA ILE A 144 -10.56 3.73 -4.51
C ILE A 144 -11.55 2.57 -4.60
N LYS A 145 -11.85 2.12 -5.82
CA LYS A 145 -12.88 1.09 -6.07
C LYS A 145 -12.33 -0.32 -6.22
N THR A 146 -11.10 -0.41 -6.74
CA THR A 146 -10.45 -1.69 -7.05
C THR A 146 -8.96 -1.56 -6.76
N ILE A 147 -8.37 -2.62 -6.19
CA ILE A 147 -6.92 -2.77 -6.06
C ILE A 147 -6.49 -4.05 -6.76
N ILE A 148 -5.51 -3.93 -7.65
CA ILE A 148 -4.85 -5.05 -8.30
C ILE A 148 -3.36 -4.93 -8.00
N PHE A 149 -2.85 -5.76 -7.09
CA PHE A 149 -1.41 -5.78 -6.81
C PHE A 149 -0.67 -6.37 -8.01
N PRO A 150 0.48 -5.77 -8.41
CA PRO A 150 1.21 -6.18 -9.60
C PRO A 150 1.90 -7.53 -9.38
N THR A 151 2.32 -8.19 -10.46
CA THR A 151 3.39 -9.18 -10.34
C THR A 151 4.65 -8.51 -9.81
N SER A 152 5.31 -9.15 -8.84
CA SER A 152 6.53 -8.62 -8.24
C SER A 152 7.78 -9.12 -8.98
N LYS A 153 8.86 -8.33 -8.95
CA LYS A 153 10.19 -8.81 -9.35
C LYS A 153 10.65 -9.97 -8.46
N ALA A 154 11.57 -10.78 -8.98
CA ALA A 154 12.03 -12.01 -8.32
C ALA A 154 12.71 -11.77 -6.97
N ASP A 155 13.31 -10.60 -6.75
CA ASP A 155 14.00 -10.20 -5.53
C ASP A 155 13.07 -9.65 -4.43
N VAL A 156 11.82 -9.32 -4.76
CA VAL A 156 10.81 -8.90 -3.79
C VAL A 156 10.32 -10.13 -3.00
N LYS A 157 10.63 -10.13 -1.70
CA LYS A 157 10.24 -11.22 -0.79
C LYS A 157 8.79 -11.14 -0.35
N GLU A 158 8.32 -9.95 -0.03
CA GLU A 158 6.99 -9.69 0.50
C GLU A 158 6.60 -8.22 0.28
N ILE A 159 5.30 -7.93 0.28
CA ILE A 159 4.73 -6.58 0.33
C ILE A 159 4.20 -6.35 1.75
N LYS A 160 4.82 -5.43 2.49
CA LYS A 160 4.40 -5.07 3.85
C LYS A 160 3.40 -3.94 3.85
N PHE A 161 2.30 -4.10 4.57
CA PHE A 161 1.36 -3.03 4.85
C PHE A 161 1.60 -2.41 6.23
N GLY A 162 1.54 -1.09 6.31
CA GLY A 162 1.34 -0.37 7.56
C GLY A 162 -0.12 -0.42 8.03
N ARG A 163 -0.38 0.16 9.20
CA ARG A 163 -1.75 0.25 9.74
C ARG A 163 -2.62 1.09 8.81
N GLN A 164 -3.83 0.63 8.55
CA GLN A 164 -4.85 1.39 7.81
C GLN A 164 -4.42 1.83 6.39
N ALA A 165 -3.49 1.10 5.76
CA ALA A 165 -2.89 1.48 4.48
C ALA A 165 -3.93 1.79 3.38
N PHE A 166 -5.06 1.09 3.35
CA PHE A 166 -6.18 1.30 2.42
C PHE A 166 -7.53 1.50 3.14
N SER A 167 -7.52 2.00 4.39
CA SER A 167 -8.75 2.18 5.14
C SER A 167 -9.64 3.29 4.57
N ASN A 168 -10.95 3.24 4.85
CA ASN A 168 -11.92 4.29 4.47
C ASN A 168 -11.85 4.61 2.98
N ASN A 169 -12.14 3.60 2.17
CA ASN A 169 -12.20 3.69 0.72
C ASN A 169 -13.52 3.08 0.22
N GLU A 170 -13.65 2.90 -1.09
CA GLU A 170 -14.81 2.26 -1.71
C GLU A 170 -14.46 0.90 -2.33
N ILE A 171 -13.40 0.25 -1.83
CA ILE A 171 -12.81 -0.92 -2.49
C ILE A 171 -13.81 -2.06 -2.43
N ALA A 172 -14.26 -2.53 -3.60
CA ALA A 172 -15.15 -3.68 -3.73
C ALA A 172 -14.40 -4.93 -4.18
N ASN A 173 -13.31 -4.75 -4.95
CA ASN A 173 -12.52 -5.84 -5.52
C ASN A 173 -11.04 -5.70 -5.15
N VAL A 174 -10.45 -6.76 -4.61
CA VAL A 174 -9.03 -6.83 -4.28
C VAL A 174 -8.43 -8.07 -4.92
N THR A 175 -7.41 -7.87 -5.75
CA THR A 175 -6.55 -8.96 -6.25
C THR A 175 -5.20 -8.87 -5.56
N LEU A 176 -4.96 -9.78 -4.61
CA LEU A 176 -3.66 -9.94 -3.94
C LEU A 176 -2.70 -10.72 -4.84
N ASN A 177 -1.40 -10.41 -4.74
CA ASN A 177 -0.36 -11.23 -5.34
C ASN A 177 0.24 -12.23 -4.31
N ASP A 178 1.19 -13.06 -4.73
CA ASP A 178 1.85 -14.05 -3.89
C ASP A 178 2.83 -13.48 -2.87
N LYS A 179 3.11 -12.18 -2.91
CA LYS A 179 3.98 -11.46 -1.97
C LYS A 179 3.20 -10.79 -0.84
N VAL A 180 1.88 -10.77 -0.90
CA VAL A 180 1.04 -10.30 0.21
C VAL A 180 0.82 -11.45 1.20
N LEU A 181 1.61 -11.43 2.28
CA LEU A 181 1.59 -12.48 3.32
C LEU A 181 0.84 -12.06 4.59
N VAL A 182 0.82 -10.77 4.91
CA VAL A 182 0.25 -10.25 6.15
C VAL A 182 -0.75 -9.14 5.85
N LEU A 183 -1.97 -9.26 6.39
CA LEU A 183 -2.91 -8.15 6.45
C LEU A 183 -2.74 -7.43 7.78
N SER A 184 -2.10 -6.26 7.74
CA SER A 184 -1.84 -5.44 8.92
C SER A 184 -3.10 -4.82 9.49
N GLU A 185 -3.00 -4.26 10.69
CA GLU A 185 -4.12 -3.66 11.41
C GLU A 185 -4.90 -2.67 10.54
N GLY A 186 -6.20 -2.89 10.39
CA GLY A 186 -7.08 -2.04 9.61
C GLY A 186 -6.75 -1.91 8.11
N THR A 187 -5.90 -2.77 7.52
CA THR A 187 -5.38 -2.57 6.15
C THR A 187 -6.47 -2.27 5.12
N PHE A 188 -7.58 -3.01 5.15
CA PHE A 188 -8.74 -2.80 4.28
C PHE A 188 -10.00 -2.43 5.09
N SER A 189 -9.87 -1.81 6.27
CA SER A 189 -11.04 -1.46 7.08
C SER A 189 -11.91 -0.40 6.40
N SER A 190 -13.22 -0.44 6.64
CA SER A 190 -14.21 0.52 6.12
C SER A 190 -14.15 0.64 4.59
N ASN A 191 -14.46 -0.47 3.92
CA ASN A 191 -14.48 -0.60 2.47
C ASN A 191 -15.79 -1.30 2.02
N LYS A 192 -15.87 -1.72 0.77
CA LYS A 192 -17.05 -2.38 0.18
C LYS A 192 -16.75 -3.82 -0.26
N ILE A 193 -15.70 -4.45 0.26
CA ILE A 193 -15.24 -5.78 -0.18
C ILE A 193 -16.32 -6.80 0.12
N THR A 194 -16.66 -7.63 -0.86
CA THR A 194 -17.58 -8.76 -0.71
C THR A 194 -16.86 -10.10 -0.69
N THR A 195 -15.76 -10.21 -1.43
CA THR A 195 -14.90 -11.39 -1.50
C THR A 195 -13.43 -10.98 -1.57
N ILE A 196 -12.55 -11.83 -1.03
CA ILE A 196 -11.10 -11.65 -1.11
C ILE A 196 -10.42 -13.02 -1.12
N ASP A 197 -9.53 -13.25 -2.08
CA ASP A 197 -8.69 -14.46 -2.12
C ASP A 197 -7.50 -14.29 -1.17
N LEU A 198 -7.50 -15.06 -0.08
CA LEU A 198 -6.49 -15.02 0.96
C LEU A 198 -5.43 -16.13 0.82
N LYS A 199 -5.38 -16.90 -0.28
CA LYS A 199 -4.62 -18.16 -0.38
C LYS A 199 -3.16 -18.15 0.10
N ASN A 200 -2.47 -17.01 0.01
CA ASN A 200 -1.06 -16.86 0.41
C ASN A 200 -0.88 -16.18 1.78
N VAL A 201 -1.96 -15.70 2.39
CA VAL A 201 -1.91 -14.95 3.65
C VAL A 201 -1.61 -15.91 4.80
N VAL A 202 -0.67 -15.50 5.66
CA VAL A 202 -0.21 -16.26 6.84
C VAL A 202 -0.61 -15.61 8.17
N GLU A 203 -0.89 -14.30 8.15
CA GLU A 203 -1.35 -13.54 9.32
C GLU A 203 -2.39 -12.48 8.94
N ILE A 204 -3.45 -12.37 9.76
CA ILE A 204 -4.46 -11.30 9.66
C ILE A 204 -4.60 -10.64 11.03
N LYS A 205 -4.29 -9.34 11.09
CA LYS A 205 -4.29 -8.52 12.31
C LYS A 205 -5.66 -7.89 12.59
N GLU A 206 -5.73 -7.19 13.72
CA GLU A 206 -6.95 -6.53 14.21
C GLU A 206 -7.57 -5.60 13.16
N GLY A 207 -8.88 -5.69 13.00
CA GLY A 207 -9.67 -4.83 12.12
C GLY A 207 -9.30 -4.88 10.64
N ALA A 208 -8.40 -5.78 10.20
CA ALA A 208 -7.85 -5.76 8.84
C ALA A 208 -8.92 -5.77 7.73
N LEU A 209 -10.07 -6.39 7.98
CA LEU A 209 -11.23 -6.47 7.08
C LEU A 209 -12.50 -5.86 7.70
N MET A 210 -12.38 -5.09 8.78
CA MET A 210 -13.53 -4.53 9.49
C MET A 210 -14.35 -3.58 8.63
N GLY A 211 -15.68 -3.57 8.78
CA GLY A 211 -16.54 -2.64 8.05
C GLY A 211 -16.58 -2.88 6.53
N ASN A 212 -16.40 -4.14 6.11
CA ASN A 212 -16.64 -4.60 4.74
C ASN A 212 -18.00 -5.31 4.61
N LYS A 213 -18.31 -5.81 3.42
CA LYS A 213 -19.56 -6.52 3.08
C LYS A 213 -19.34 -8.02 2.87
N ILE A 214 -18.36 -8.60 3.54
CA ILE A 214 -18.01 -10.02 3.44
C ILE A 214 -18.99 -10.82 4.29
N SER A 215 -19.72 -11.74 3.66
CA SER A 215 -20.64 -12.67 4.34
C SER A 215 -20.10 -14.10 4.40
N ASN A 216 -19.16 -14.45 3.52
CA ASN A 216 -18.53 -15.75 3.46
C ASN A 216 -17.03 -15.57 3.24
N LEU A 217 -16.21 -16.24 4.03
CA LEU A 217 -14.76 -16.15 3.91
C LEU A 217 -14.10 -17.51 4.14
N THR A 218 -13.25 -17.90 3.21
CA THR A 218 -12.37 -19.07 3.38
C THR A 218 -11.01 -18.60 3.87
N LEU A 219 -10.60 -19.09 5.04
CA LEU A 219 -9.27 -18.87 5.60
C LEU A 219 -8.36 -20.04 5.22
N PRO A 220 -7.21 -19.79 4.58
CA PRO A 220 -6.39 -20.84 3.98
C PRO A 220 -5.63 -21.67 5.02
N ASN A 221 -5.09 -22.82 4.59
CA ASN A 221 -4.19 -23.63 5.42
C ASN A 221 -2.91 -22.90 5.82
N SER A 222 -2.44 -21.97 5.00
CA SER A 222 -1.26 -21.14 5.27
C SER A 222 -1.45 -20.17 6.45
N LEU A 223 -2.71 -19.86 6.81
CA LEU A 223 -3.00 -18.92 7.87
C LEU A 223 -2.65 -19.54 9.23
N THR A 224 -1.68 -18.94 9.92
CA THR A 224 -1.20 -19.39 11.24
C THR A 224 -1.56 -18.44 12.37
N SER A 225 -1.92 -17.20 12.05
CA SER A 225 -2.30 -16.18 13.04
C SER A 225 -3.52 -15.40 12.58
N LEU A 226 -4.52 -15.30 13.45
CA LEU A 226 -5.77 -14.59 13.22
C LEU A 226 -6.17 -13.83 14.47
N HIS A 227 -6.32 -12.51 14.34
CA HIS A 227 -6.86 -11.68 15.41
C HIS A 227 -8.35 -11.94 15.61
N THR A 228 -8.84 -11.93 16.85
CA THR A 228 -10.25 -12.20 17.17
C THR A 228 -11.18 -11.24 16.43
N ASN A 229 -10.78 -9.97 16.36
CA ASN A 229 -11.56 -8.83 15.84
C ASN A 229 -11.11 -8.43 14.43
N PHE A 230 -10.70 -9.37 13.59
CA PHE A 230 -10.16 -9.05 12.27
C PHE A 230 -11.22 -8.45 11.32
N ILE A 231 -12.51 -8.68 11.57
CA ILE A 231 -13.62 -8.32 10.68
C ILE A 231 -14.80 -7.62 11.38
N PHE A 232 -14.98 -7.81 12.68
CA PHE A 232 -15.99 -7.11 13.47
C PHE A 232 -15.31 -6.37 14.62
N ALA A 233 -15.82 -5.17 14.92
CA ALA A 233 -15.39 -4.37 16.07
C ALA A 233 -15.82 -5.04 17.38
N ASN A 234 -15.23 -4.58 18.48
CA ASN A 234 -15.54 -5.07 19.82
C ASN A 234 -16.88 -4.47 20.29
N GLU A 235 -17.57 -5.14 21.22
CA GLU A 235 -18.83 -4.63 21.82
C GLU A 235 -18.73 -3.21 22.40
N ASN A 236 -17.52 -2.76 22.77
CA ASN A 236 -17.27 -1.44 23.35
C ASN A 236 -17.11 -0.32 22.31
N GLU A 237 -16.94 -0.68 21.04
CA GLU A 237 -16.78 0.25 19.91
C GLU A 237 -18.02 0.20 19.02
N LYS A 238 -19.22 0.22 19.62
CA LYS A 238 -20.51 0.27 18.89
C LYS A 238 -20.57 1.50 17.98
N VAL A 239 -19.98 1.38 16.80
CA VAL A 239 -20.49 1.98 15.58
C VAL A 239 -21.82 1.26 15.33
N ASN A 240 -22.87 2.02 15.04
CA ASN A 240 -24.24 1.53 14.89
C ASN A 240 -24.31 0.36 13.89
N ASN A 241 -24.18 -0.86 14.39
CA ASN A 241 -24.09 -2.10 13.62
C ASN A 241 -25.46 -2.75 13.42
N GLU A 242 -26.53 -1.96 13.41
CA GLU A 242 -27.84 -2.43 12.94
C GLU A 242 -27.71 -2.85 11.47
N GLY A 243 -27.83 -4.15 11.21
CA GLY A 243 -27.70 -4.73 9.87
C GLY A 243 -26.30 -5.23 9.49
N SER A 244 -25.36 -5.38 10.44
CA SER A 244 -24.07 -6.04 10.14
C SER A 244 -24.31 -7.48 9.63
N PRO A 245 -23.74 -7.85 8.46
CA PRO A 245 -23.96 -9.17 7.89
C PRO A 245 -23.38 -10.24 8.81
N LYS A 246 -24.10 -11.35 8.97
CA LYS A 246 -23.53 -12.57 9.54
C LYS A 246 -22.38 -13.05 8.66
N LEU A 247 -21.36 -13.63 9.30
CA LEU A 247 -20.18 -14.16 8.64
C LEU A 247 -20.16 -15.68 8.78
N THR A 248 -20.08 -16.38 7.65
CA THR A 248 -19.74 -17.79 7.61
C THR A 248 -18.24 -17.94 7.31
N LEU A 249 -17.51 -18.57 8.23
CA LEU A 249 -16.08 -18.83 8.12
C LEU A 249 -15.80 -20.30 7.85
N LYS A 250 -15.15 -20.56 6.72
CA LYS A 250 -14.50 -21.84 6.45
C LYS A 250 -13.02 -21.74 6.79
N ILE A 251 -12.60 -22.31 7.90
CA ILE A 251 -11.20 -22.29 8.34
C ILE A 251 -10.56 -23.61 7.93
N LEU A 252 -9.59 -23.58 7.01
CA LEU A 252 -8.96 -24.82 6.54
C LEU A 252 -7.91 -25.36 7.54
N ASN A 253 -7.21 -24.46 8.24
CA ASN A 253 -6.25 -24.84 9.27
C ASN A 253 -6.99 -25.27 10.55
N GLU A 254 -7.01 -26.58 10.85
CA GLU A 254 -7.77 -27.15 11.97
C GLU A 254 -7.28 -26.67 13.34
N LYS A 255 -5.97 -26.47 13.54
CA LYS A 255 -5.44 -25.92 14.79
C LYS A 255 -5.96 -24.49 14.99
N LEU A 256 -5.86 -23.65 13.97
CA LEU A 256 -6.36 -22.28 14.01
C LEU A 256 -7.88 -22.25 14.21
N LYS A 257 -8.62 -23.18 13.60
CA LYS A 257 -10.08 -23.31 13.76
C LYS A 257 -10.46 -23.48 15.24
N GLU A 258 -9.83 -24.44 15.93
CA GLU A 258 -10.13 -24.69 17.34
C GLU A 258 -9.69 -23.54 18.24
N GLU A 259 -8.53 -22.92 17.98
CA GLU A 259 -8.09 -21.71 18.70
C GLU A 259 -9.07 -20.55 18.51
N TYR A 260 -9.56 -20.32 17.30
CA TYR A 260 -10.47 -19.23 17.00
C TYR A 260 -11.86 -19.49 17.61
N LYS A 261 -12.39 -20.72 17.53
CA LYS A 261 -13.62 -21.14 18.23
C LYS A 261 -13.53 -20.84 19.73
N TYR A 262 -12.41 -21.18 20.36
CA TYR A 262 -12.20 -20.91 21.78
C TYR A 262 -12.21 -19.40 22.09
N LYS A 263 -11.50 -18.60 21.28
CA LYS A 263 -11.44 -17.13 21.43
C LYS A 263 -12.82 -16.46 21.31
N ILE A 264 -13.65 -16.87 20.36
CA ILE A 264 -14.97 -16.25 20.15
C ILE A 264 -16.03 -16.75 21.15
N LYS A 265 -15.86 -17.94 21.74
CA LYS A 265 -16.79 -18.46 22.77
C LYS A 265 -16.92 -17.53 23.98
N GLY A 266 -15.87 -16.81 24.33
CA GLY A 266 -15.87 -15.82 25.42
C GLY A 266 -16.46 -14.46 25.04
N ASN A 267 -16.87 -14.26 23.78
CA ASN A 267 -17.40 -13.00 23.26
C ASN A 267 -18.79 -13.22 22.66
N SER A 268 -19.83 -12.92 23.44
CA SER A 268 -21.24 -13.17 23.06
C SER A 268 -21.63 -12.51 21.75
N TYR A 269 -21.17 -11.28 21.50
CA TYR A 269 -21.44 -10.58 20.26
C TYR A 269 -20.80 -11.26 19.05
N LEU A 270 -19.50 -11.56 19.10
CA LEU A 270 -18.84 -12.23 17.98
C LEU A 270 -19.42 -13.63 17.73
N ALA A 271 -19.73 -14.38 18.80
CA ALA A 271 -20.39 -15.68 18.70
C ALA A 271 -21.78 -15.59 18.06
N SER A 272 -22.48 -14.45 18.17
CA SER A 272 -23.77 -14.23 17.50
C SER A 272 -23.66 -13.88 16.01
N LEU A 273 -22.50 -13.37 15.59
CA LEU A 273 -22.25 -12.90 14.22
C LEU A 273 -21.50 -13.91 13.36
N ILE A 274 -20.72 -14.80 13.96
CA ILE A 274 -19.81 -15.71 13.25
C ILE A 274 -20.30 -17.16 13.36
N THR A 275 -20.53 -17.78 12.21
CA THR A 275 -20.69 -19.23 12.07
C THR A 275 -19.40 -19.82 11.53
N ILE A 276 -18.86 -20.87 12.14
CA ILE A 276 -17.66 -21.57 11.67
C ILE A 276 -18.07 -22.95 11.12
N GLU A 277 -17.71 -23.22 9.86
CA GLU A 277 -17.88 -24.52 9.17
C GLU A 277 -16.78 -25.54 9.51
#